data_AF-A0A379G5R1-F1
#
_entry.id   AF-A0A379G5R1-F1
#
_cell.length_a   1.000
_cell.length_b   1.000
_cell.length_c   1.000
_cell.angle_alpha   90.00
_cell.angle_beta   90.00
_cell.angle_gamma   90.00
#
_symmetry.space_group_name_H-M   'P 1'
#
loop_
_entity.id
_entity.type
_entity.pdbx_description
1 polymer ?
#
loop_
_entity_poly.entity_id
_entity_poly.type
_entity_poly.pdbx_seq_one_letter_code
_entity_poly.pdbx_strand_id
1 'polypeptide(L)' 'MRNEAEAFMSALTTLKLCWAIHKSNDAVRKCAGMLKRKFILPHAVDAMRTIELSKSPMAVIVVAEWGVQEK' A
#
# COMPACT_ATOMS: atom_id res chain seq x y z
N MET A 1 -19.02 8.71 3.43
CA MET A 1 -17.97 7.67 3.57
C MET A 1 -16.78 8.32 4.23
N ARG A 2 -16.17 7.73 5.27
CA ARG A 2 -14.81 8.12 5.68
C ARG A 2 -13.95 8.05 4.41
N ASN A 3 -13.25 9.13 4.10
CA ASN A 3 -12.67 9.40 2.79
C ASN A 3 -11.79 8.21 2.36
N GLU A 4 -12.13 7.54 1.26
CA GLU A 4 -11.43 6.32 0.85
C GLU A 4 -9.95 6.60 0.52
N ALA A 5 -9.65 7.84 0.13
CA ALA A 5 -8.28 8.34 0.01
C ALA A 5 -7.53 8.32 1.37
N GLU A 6 -8.17 8.69 2.47
CA GLU A 6 -7.57 8.61 3.81
C GLU A 6 -7.33 7.15 4.21
N ALA A 7 -8.27 6.25 3.91
CA ALA A 7 -8.10 4.82 4.17
C ALA A 7 -6.93 4.24 3.36
N PHE A 8 -6.79 4.67 2.11
CA PHE A 8 -5.69 4.27 1.24
C PHE A 8 -4.34 4.80 1.75
N MET A 9 -4.24 6.08 2.10
CA MET A 9 -3.02 6.68 2.68
C MET A 9 -2.64 6.04 4.02
N SER A 10 -3.63 5.69 4.85
CA SER A 10 -3.42 4.95 6.09
C SER A 10 -2.85 3.55 5.85
N ALA A 11 -3.31 2.85 4.80
CA ALA A 11 -2.75 1.56 4.41
C ALA A 11 -1.31 1.69 3.88
N LEU A 12 -0.99 2.71 3.07
CA LEU A 12 0.38 2.98 2.63
C LEU A 12 1.31 3.27 3.82
N THR A 13 0.84 4.06 4.79
CA THR A 13 1.57 4.33 6.05
C THR A 13 1.82 3.05 6.84
N THR A 14 0.80 2.19 6.95
CA THR A 14 0.90 0.88 7.61
C THR A 14 1.97 -0.01 6.95
N LEU A 15 2.07 0.01 5.62
CA LEU A 15 3.09 -0.75 4.89
C LEU A 15 4.50 -0.21 5.15
N LYS A 16 4.67 1.12 5.21
CA LYS A 16 5.95 1.74 5.59
C LYS A 16 6.38 1.37 7.01
N LEU A 17 5.44 1.29 7.94
CA LEU A 17 5.71 0.79 9.31
C LEU A 17 6.08 -0.70 9.31
N CYS A 18 5.36 -1.54 8.53
CA CYS A 18 5.69 -2.95 8.34
C CYS A 18 7.14 -3.12 7.83
N TRP A 19 7.58 -2.30 6.87
CA TRP A 19 8.98 -2.25 6.44
C TRP A 19 9.92 -1.76 7.54
N ALA A 20 9.58 -0.69 8.25
CA ALA A 20 10.46 -0.11 9.27
C ALA A 20 10.78 -1.09 10.40
N ILE A 21 9.79 -1.91 10.81
CA ILE A 21 9.92 -2.93 11.85
C ILE A 21 10.66 -4.17 11.35
N HIS A 22 10.26 -4.70 10.20
CA HIS A 22 10.75 -6.01 9.74
C HIS A 22 11.96 -5.94 8.80
N LYS A 23 12.24 -4.76 8.22
CA LYS A 23 13.29 -4.53 7.21
C LYS A 23 13.29 -5.56 6.07
N SER A 24 12.10 -6.05 5.70
CA SER A 24 11.94 -7.19 4.78
C SER A 24 10.87 -6.92 3.72
N ASN A 25 11.24 -7.14 2.46
CA ASN A 25 10.33 -6.93 1.33
C ASN A 25 9.21 -7.96 1.37
N ASP A 26 9.54 -9.17 1.83
CA ASP A 26 8.57 -10.25 1.97
C ASP A 26 7.48 -9.93 3.01
N ALA A 27 7.88 -9.32 4.13
CA ALA A 27 6.93 -8.86 5.14
C ALA A 27 5.97 -7.81 4.57
N VAL A 28 6.49 -6.81 3.83
CA VAL A 28 5.67 -5.78 3.19
C VAL A 28 4.70 -6.37 2.16
N ARG A 29 5.15 -7.33 1.33
CA ARG A 29 4.28 -8.01 0.36
C ARG A 29 3.12 -8.74 1.04
N LYS A 30 3.40 -9.48 2.12
CA LYS A 30 2.37 -10.15 2.94
C LYS A 30 1.42 -9.14 3.58
N CYS A 31 1.95 -8.06 4.15
CA CYS A 31 1.16 -6.95 4.70
C CYS A 31 0.21 -6.36 3.62
N ALA A 32 0.68 -6.15 2.40
CA ALA A 32 -0.12 -5.62 1.29
C ALA A 32 -1.24 -6.58 0.87
N GLY A 33 -0.95 -7.88 0.76
CA GLY A 33 -1.95 -8.90 0.45
C GLY A 33 -3.08 -8.97 1.48
N MET A 34 -2.78 -8.74 2.77
CA MET A 34 -3.80 -8.63 3.82
C MET A 34 -4.63 -7.35 3.70
N LEU A 35 -3.98 -6.20 3.46
CA LEU A 35 -4.66 -4.90 3.35
C LEU A 35 -5.53 -4.79 2.10
N LYS A 36 -5.13 -5.41 0.99
CA LYS A 36 -5.89 -5.46 -0.28
C LYS A 36 -7.35 -5.86 -0.08
N ARG A 37 -7.62 -6.80 0.85
CA ARG A 37 -8.96 -7.32 1.15
C ARG A 37 -9.89 -6.30 1.82
N LYS A 38 -9.36 -5.15 2.26
CA LYS A 38 -10.11 -4.08 2.93
C LYS A 38 -10.63 -3.01 1.97
N PHE A 39 -10.22 -3.04 0.71
CA PHE A 39 -10.61 -2.06 -0.30
C PHE A 39 -11.65 -2.63 -1.25
N ILE A 40 -12.59 -1.78 -1.68
CA ILE A 40 -13.61 -2.11 -2.68
C ILE A 40 -13.27 -1.43 -4.00
N LEU A 41 -12.69 -0.23 -3.98
CA LEU A 41 -12.35 0.48 -5.21
C LEU A 41 -11.21 -0.20 -5.98
N PRO A 42 -11.36 -0.36 -7.31
CA PRO A 42 -10.37 -1.04 -8.15
C PRO A 42 -8.97 -0.45 -8.02
N HIS A 43 -8.85 0.88 -7.99
CA HIS A 43 -7.54 1.55 -7.93
C HIS A 43 -6.74 1.19 -6.67
N ALA A 44 -7.40 1.11 -5.51
CA ALA A 44 -6.75 0.79 -4.24
C ALA A 44 -6.37 -0.69 -4.19
N VAL A 45 -7.23 -1.56 -4.72
CA VAL A 45 -6.96 -3.00 -4.86
C VAL A 45 -5.76 -3.24 -5.78
N ASP A 46 -5.71 -2.57 -6.92
CA ASP A 46 -4.63 -2.70 -7.91
C ASP A 46 -3.30 -2.17 -7.38
N ALA A 47 -3.31 -1.05 -6.66
CA ALA A 47 -2.11 -0.54 -6.01
C ALA A 47 -1.58 -1.53 -4.96
N MET A 48 -2.44 -2.08 -4.10
CA MET A 48 -2.05 -3.08 -3.10
C MET A 48 -1.53 -4.36 -3.77
N ARG A 49 -2.15 -4.81 -4.86
CA ARG A 49 -1.68 -5.95 -5.66
C ARG A 49 -0.31 -5.69 -6.29
N THR A 50 -0.06 -4.48 -6.77
CA THR A 50 1.23 -4.10 -7.35
C THR A 50 2.33 -4.14 -6.29
N ILE A 51 2.05 -3.64 -5.09
CA ILE A 51 2.97 -3.71 -3.94
C ILE A 51 3.23 -5.18 -3.55
N GLU A 52 2.18 -6.00 -3.47
CA GLU A 52 2.26 -7.43 -3.12
C GLU A 52 3.14 -8.24 -4.08
N LEU A 53 3.16 -7.91 -5.38
CA LEU A 53 3.91 -8.65 -6.40
C LEU A 53 5.30 -8.06 -6.70
N SER A 54 5.62 -6.87 -6.19
CA SER A 54 6.85 -6.15 -6.51
C SER A 54 8.10 -6.77 -5.87
N LYS A 55 9.23 -6.72 -6.58
CA LYS A 55 10.57 -7.02 -6.01
C LYS A 55 11.05 -5.91 -5.08
N SER A 56 10.54 -4.69 -5.23
CA SER A 56 10.82 -3.53 -4.38
C SER A 56 9.51 -2.83 -3.99
N PRO A 57 8.77 -3.37 -3.00
CA PRO A 57 7.48 -2.83 -2.55
C PRO A 57 7.58 -1.36 -2.09
N MET A 58 8.68 -0.97 -1.45
CA MET A 58 8.87 0.38 -0.94
C MET A 58 8.93 1.43 -2.05
N ALA A 59 9.57 1.13 -3.19
CA ALA A 59 9.58 2.05 -4.32
C ALA A 59 8.16 2.28 -4.87
N VAL A 60 7.36 1.22 -4.96
CA VAL A 60 5.96 1.29 -5.41
C VAL A 60 5.11 2.11 -4.42
N ILE A 61 5.31 1.92 -3.12
CA ILE A 61 4.59 2.68 -2.08
C ILE A 61 4.87 4.18 -2.24
N VAL A 62 6.14 4.59 -2.40
CA VAL A 62 6.50 6.01 -2.56
C VAL A 62 5.84 6.61 -3.80
N VAL A 63 5.84 5.90 -4.93
CA VAL A 63 5.16 6.36 -6.15
C VAL A 63 3.66 6.48 -5.95
N ALA A 64 3.03 5.51 -5.28
CA ALA A 64 1.60 5.54 -5.00
C ALA A 64 1.20 6.73 -4.10
N GLU A 65 2.04 7.13 -3.16
CA GLU A 65 1.80 8.33 -2.33
C GLU A 65 1.83 9.62 -3.14
N TRP A 66 2.73 9.72 -4.12
CA TRP A 66 2.85 10.91 -4.97
C TRP A 66 1.64 11.04 -5.90
N GLY A 67 1.20 9.93 -6.51
CA GLY A 67 0.03 9.94 -7.40
C GLY A 67 -1.31 10.25 -6.71
N VAL A 68 -1.38 10.16 -5.36
CA VAL A 68 -2.54 10.59 -4.57
C VAL A 68 -2.51 12.09 -4.28
N GLN A 69 -1.34 12.74 -4.26
CA GLN A 69 -1.22 14.17 -4.00
C GLN A 69 -1.54 15.05 -5.22
N GLU A 70 -1.50 14.50 -6.44
CA GLU A 70 -1.75 15.22 -7.68
C GLU A 70 -3.23 15.22 -8.14
N LYS A 71 -4.16 14.70 -7.34
CA LYS A 71 -5.62 14.70 -7.61
C LYS A 71 -6.40 15.42 -6.53
#